data_AF-F6HQK0-F1
#
_entry.id   AF-F6HQK0-F1
#
_cell.length_a   1.000
_cell.length_b   1.000
_cell.length_c   1.000
_cell.angle_alpha   90.00
_cell.angle_beta   90.00
_cell.angle_gamma   90.00
#
_symmetry.space_group_name_H-M   'P 1'
#
loop_
_entity.id
_entity.type
_entity.pdbx_description
1 polymer ?
#
loop_
_entity_poly.entity_id
_entity_poly.type
_entity_poly.pdbx_seq_one_letter_code
_entity_poly.pdbx_strand_id
1 'polypeptide(L)'
;MVIIAYGFDELFEEPSMGWAKTSHSIRNWLYNSGLFYIRPTIPSIELSDRVFGRPLKEPEAWDKLLFNEELFFPSHPGYNGLHASKRTMDFYLFLNSKVLFRTVRKDANLIKTKPVTVHINYHPDKLARMKAVMEFYMDGNLDALKPFPDGSEW
;
A
#
# COMPACT_ATOMS: atom_id res chain seq x y z
N MET A 1 13.19 8.06 -1.06
CA MET A 1 12.60 6.90 -1.75
C MET A 1 11.09 7.00 -1.68
N VAL A 2 10.43 7.34 -2.80
CA VAL A 2 8.97 7.29 -2.92
C VAL A 2 8.60 5.81 -2.96
N ILE A 3 7.75 5.36 -2.03
CA ILE A 3 7.22 4.00 -2.08
C ILE A 3 6.24 3.97 -3.26
N ILE A 4 6.70 3.51 -4.41
CA ILE A 4 5.82 3.26 -5.55
C ILE A 4 4.95 2.05 -5.23
N ALA A 5 3.63 2.15 -5.37
CA ALA A 5 2.73 1.02 -5.10
C ALA A 5 2.93 -0.18 -6.05
N TYR A 6 3.75 -0.01 -7.08
CA TYR A 6 3.92 -0.93 -8.21
C TYR A 6 5.15 -1.84 -8.13
N GLY A 7 5.92 -1.75 -7.05
CA GLY A 7 7.13 -2.56 -6.88
C GLY A 7 8.27 -2.18 -7.84
N PHE A 8 9.33 -2.98 -7.86
CA PHE A 8 10.47 -2.83 -8.77
C PHE A 8 11.09 -4.19 -9.11
N ASP A 9 11.68 -4.27 -10.31
CA ASP A 9 12.51 -5.38 -10.75
C ASP A 9 13.96 -5.13 -10.33
N GLU A 10 14.55 -6.09 -9.63
CA GLU A 10 15.90 -6.08 -9.10
C GLU A 10 16.68 -7.28 -9.61
N LEU A 11 17.94 -7.05 -9.94
CA LEU A 11 18.86 -8.12 -10.31
C LEU A 11 19.54 -8.69 -9.07
N PHE A 12 19.44 -10.00 -8.88
CA PHE A 12 20.21 -10.75 -7.93
C PHE A 12 21.44 -11.35 -8.62
N GLU A 13 22.63 -11.07 -8.07
CA GLU A 13 23.90 -11.51 -8.65
C GLU A 13 24.52 -12.64 -7.80
N GLU A 14 24.75 -13.78 -8.44
CA GLU A 14 25.50 -14.92 -7.94
C GLU A 14 26.73 -15.17 -8.82
N PRO A 15 27.87 -14.51 -8.56
CA PRO A 15 29.03 -14.53 -9.45
C PRO A 15 29.58 -15.93 -9.76
N SER A 16 29.42 -16.88 -8.83
CA SER A 16 29.85 -18.28 -9.00
C SER A 16 29.08 -19.04 -10.08
N MET A 17 27.92 -18.55 -10.52
CA MET A 17 27.07 -19.20 -11.52
C MET A 17 27.43 -18.83 -12.97
N GLY A 18 28.53 -18.08 -13.18
CA GLY A 18 29.11 -17.82 -14.49
C GLY A 18 28.14 -17.08 -15.44
N TRP A 19 27.74 -17.75 -16.53
CA TRP A 19 26.82 -17.16 -17.52
C TRP A 19 25.39 -16.97 -16.98
N ALA A 20 25.00 -17.71 -15.96
CA ALA A 20 23.69 -17.62 -15.30
C ALA A 20 23.76 -16.86 -13.96
N LYS A 21 24.76 -15.99 -13.80
CA LYS A 21 24.99 -15.23 -12.56
C LYS A 21 23.89 -14.25 -12.19
N THR A 22 23.03 -13.89 -13.13
CA THR A 22 22.02 -12.84 -12.93
C THR A 22 20.63 -13.47 -12.93
N SER A 23 19.86 -13.22 -11.87
CA SER A 23 18.45 -13.61 -11.76
C SER A 23 17.58 -12.40 -11.47
N HIS A 24 16.38 -12.36 -12.05
CA HIS A 24 15.41 -11.28 -11.82
C HIS A 24 14.57 -11.57 -10.57
N SER A 25 14.37 -10.54 -9.76
CA SER A 25 13.52 -10.57 -8.57
C SER A 25 12.56 -9.39 -8.59
N ILE A 26 11.28 -9.65 -8.35
CA ILE A 26 10.28 -8.58 -8.20
C ILE A 26 10.03 -8.33 -6.73
N ARG A 27 10.32 -7.11 -6.27
CA ARG A 27 9.95 -6.66 -4.93
C ARG A 27 8.71 -5.79 -4.99
N ASN A 28 7.62 -6.30 -4.43
CA ASN A 28 6.36 -5.58 -4.28
C ASN A 28 6.23 -4.95 -2.90
N TRP A 29 5.65 -3.75 -2.85
CA TRP A 29 5.21 -3.20 -1.58
C TRP A 29 3.87 -3.81 -1.19
N LEU A 30 3.74 -4.19 0.08
CA LEU A 30 2.49 -4.71 0.61
C LEU A 30 1.39 -3.64 0.49
N TYR A 31 0.23 -4.07 -0.01
CA TYR A 31 -0.96 -3.25 -0.09
C TYR A 31 -1.38 -2.78 1.29
N ASN A 32 -1.89 -1.55 1.33
CA ASN A 32 -2.49 -0.99 2.53
C ASN A 32 -3.93 -1.49 2.64
N SER A 33 -4.26 -2.24 3.70
CA SER A 33 -5.60 -2.80 3.91
C SER A 33 -6.65 -1.77 4.34
N GLY A 34 -6.32 -0.47 4.40
CA GLY A 34 -7.29 0.56 4.81
C GLY A 34 -8.40 0.87 3.80
N LEU A 35 -8.21 0.50 2.53
CA LEU A 35 -9.25 0.54 1.52
C LEU A 35 -8.98 -0.49 0.44
N PHE A 36 -9.95 -1.35 0.20
CA PHE A 36 -9.91 -2.33 -0.89
C PHE A 36 -11.30 -2.53 -1.48
N TYR A 37 -11.32 -2.94 -2.75
CA TYR A 37 -12.52 -3.42 -3.41
C TYR A 37 -12.36 -4.91 -3.68
N ILE A 38 -13.33 -5.71 -3.23
CA ILE A 38 -13.37 -7.15 -3.47
C ILE A 38 -14.62 -7.47 -4.29
N ARG A 39 -14.42 -8.03 -5.48
CA ARG A 39 -15.51 -8.60 -6.28
C ARG A 39 -15.83 -10.00 -5.75
N PRO A 40 -17.10 -10.34 -5.48
CA PRO A 40 -17.48 -11.64 -4.91
C PRO A 40 -17.33 -12.78 -5.94
N THR A 41 -16.13 -13.34 -6.01
CA THR A 41 -15.74 -14.51 -6.80
C THR A 41 -15.31 -15.65 -5.87
N ILE A 42 -15.24 -16.89 -6.37
CA ILE A 42 -14.76 -18.02 -5.56
C ILE A 42 -13.37 -17.73 -4.95
N PRO A 43 -12.34 -17.28 -5.71
CA PRO A 43 -11.03 -16.98 -5.13
C PRO A 43 -11.06 -15.86 -4.08
N SER A 44 -11.95 -14.88 -4.19
CA SER A 44 -12.04 -13.80 -3.20
C SER A 44 -12.78 -14.18 -1.92
N ILE A 45 -13.73 -15.11 -2.03
CA ILE A 45 -14.40 -15.69 -0.86
C ILE A 45 -13.36 -16.50 -0.10
N GLU A 46 -12.59 -17.34 -0.81
CA GLU A 46 -11.50 -18.10 -0.21
C GLU A 46 -10.41 -17.20 0.40
N LEU A 47 -10.05 -16.09 -0.26
CA LEU A 47 -9.15 -15.10 0.31
C LEU A 47 -9.70 -14.56 1.64
N SER A 48 -10.99 -14.22 1.68
CA SER A 48 -11.64 -13.75 2.90
C SER A 48 -11.61 -14.82 3.99
N ASP A 49 -11.98 -16.06 3.67
CA ASP A 49 -11.99 -17.16 4.64
C ASP A 49 -10.59 -17.42 5.23
N ARG A 50 -9.54 -17.37 4.41
CA ARG A 50 -8.16 -17.54 4.88
C ARG A 50 -7.70 -16.36 5.74
N VAL A 51 -7.91 -15.13 5.28
CA VAL A 51 -7.47 -13.92 6.00
C VAL A 51 -8.21 -13.73 7.31
N PHE A 52 -9.50 -14.05 7.38
CA PHE A 52 -10.30 -13.93 8.61
C PHE A 52 -10.23 -15.19 9.49
N GLY A 53 -9.92 -16.35 8.93
CA GLY A 53 -9.75 -17.60 9.67
C GLY A 53 -8.38 -17.76 10.32
N ARG A 54 -7.31 -17.24 9.72
CA ARG A 54 -5.93 -17.34 10.25
C ARG A 54 -5.71 -16.66 11.60
N PRO A 55 -6.27 -15.46 11.90
CA PRO A 55 -6.13 -14.83 13.21
C PRO A 55 -6.61 -15.70 14.37
N LEU A 56 -7.52 -16.66 14.14
CA LEU A 56 -7.95 -17.63 15.16
C LEU A 56 -6.83 -18.60 15.57
N LYS A 57 -5.82 -18.78 14.71
CA LYS A 57 -4.65 -19.64 14.93
C LYS A 57 -3.36 -18.83 15.17
N GLU A 58 -3.32 -17.61 14.64
CA GLU A 58 -2.18 -16.69 14.66
C GLU A 58 -2.65 -15.32 15.19
N PRO A 59 -2.93 -15.18 16.50
CA PRO A 59 -3.57 -13.98 17.06
C PRO A 59 -2.72 -12.71 16.95
N GLU A 60 -1.40 -12.84 16.78
CA GLU A 60 -0.49 -11.71 16.58
C GLU A 60 -0.39 -11.27 15.12
N ALA A 61 -0.94 -12.03 14.18
CA ALA A 61 -0.85 -11.71 12.76
C ALA A 61 -1.82 -10.58 12.39
N TRP A 62 -1.26 -9.48 11.89
CA TRP A 62 -2.04 -8.34 11.44
C TRP A 62 -2.76 -8.67 10.13
N ASP A 63 -4.01 -8.24 10.00
CA ASP A 63 -4.85 -8.36 8.81
C ASP A 63 -4.10 -7.95 7.53
N LYS A 64 -3.33 -6.86 7.59
CA LYS A 64 -2.53 -6.37 6.47
C LYS A 64 -1.45 -7.37 6.05
N LEU A 65 -0.80 -8.03 7.00
CA LEU A 65 0.24 -9.01 6.69
C LEU A 65 -0.42 -10.23 6.03
N LEU A 66 -1.42 -10.81 6.68
CA LEU A 66 -2.14 -11.99 6.20
C LEU A 66 -2.74 -11.78 4.81
N PHE A 67 -3.41 -10.64 4.59
CA PHE A 67 -4.00 -10.31 3.30
C PHE A 67 -2.97 -10.29 2.16
N ASN A 68 -1.78 -9.73 2.43
CA ASN A 68 -0.74 -9.69 1.42
C ASN A 68 -0.03 -11.04 1.27
N GLU A 69 0.23 -11.77 2.35
CA GLU A 69 0.79 -13.12 2.27
C GLU A 69 -0.06 -14.00 1.38
N GLU A 70 -1.36 -14.10 1.67
CA GLU A 70 -2.32 -14.90 0.90
C GLU A 70 -2.39 -14.46 -0.58
N LEU A 71 -2.22 -13.16 -0.87
CA LEU A 71 -2.22 -12.65 -2.25
C LEU A 71 -0.91 -12.84 -3.02
N PHE A 72 0.24 -12.95 -2.34
CA PHE A 72 1.56 -12.93 -2.97
C PHE A 72 2.34 -14.24 -2.85
N PHE A 73 2.03 -15.11 -1.88
CA PHE A 73 2.72 -16.38 -1.76
C PHE A 73 2.41 -17.30 -2.94
N PRO A 74 3.44 -17.79 -3.67
CA PRO A 74 3.24 -18.77 -4.72
C PRO A 74 2.83 -20.12 -4.12
N SER A 75 2.09 -20.92 -4.89
CA SER A 75 1.85 -22.32 -4.54
C SER A 75 3.17 -23.07 -4.37
N HIS A 76 3.24 -23.93 -3.37
CA HIS A 76 4.40 -24.78 -3.09
C HIS A 76 3.93 -26.10 -2.45
N PRO A 77 4.79 -27.13 -2.28
CA PRO A 77 4.37 -28.36 -1.63
C PRO A 77 3.70 -28.08 -0.27
N GLY A 78 2.48 -28.56 -0.10
CA GLY A 78 1.67 -28.34 1.10
C GLY A 78 0.86 -27.03 1.15
N TYR A 79 0.98 -26.14 0.14
CA TYR A 79 0.22 -24.89 0.07
C TYR A 79 -0.29 -24.62 -1.34
N ASN A 80 -1.62 -24.57 -1.48
CA ASN A 80 -2.27 -24.12 -2.69
C ASN A 80 -2.49 -22.61 -2.59
N GLY A 81 -1.72 -21.85 -3.35
CA GLY A 81 -1.83 -20.39 -3.41
C GLY A 81 -3.19 -19.94 -3.96
N LEU A 82 -3.59 -18.73 -3.58
CA LEU A 82 -4.85 -18.17 -4.06
C LEU A 82 -4.75 -17.81 -5.53
N HIS A 83 -5.73 -18.26 -6.31
CA HIS A 83 -5.88 -17.92 -7.73
C HIS A 83 -6.59 -16.57 -7.93
N ALA A 84 -6.45 -15.65 -6.97
CA ALA A 84 -7.11 -14.35 -7.01
C ALA A 84 -6.36 -13.37 -7.94
N SER A 85 -7.08 -12.78 -8.90
CA SER A 85 -6.56 -11.66 -9.67
C SER A 85 -6.56 -10.40 -8.81
N LYS A 86 -5.50 -9.60 -8.87
CA LYS A 86 -5.37 -8.32 -8.15
C LYS A 86 -5.05 -7.17 -9.09
N ARG A 87 -5.50 -5.97 -8.73
CA ARG A 87 -5.16 -4.72 -9.41
C ARG A 87 -4.81 -3.67 -8.37
N THR A 88 -3.66 -3.02 -8.55
CA THR A 88 -3.23 -1.90 -7.71
C THR A 88 -3.95 -0.62 -8.15
N MET A 89 -4.59 0.08 -7.21
CA MET A 89 -5.18 1.40 -7.47
C MET A 89 -4.08 2.44 -7.69
N ASP A 90 -4.37 3.49 -8.47
CA ASP A 90 -3.45 4.61 -8.63
C ASP A 90 -3.25 5.33 -7.30
N PHE A 91 -2.02 5.31 -6.80
CA PHE A 91 -1.71 5.82 -5.47
C PHE A 91 -1.73 7.36 -5.40
N TYR A 92 -1.81 8.07 -6.54
CA TYR A 92 -2.06 9.51 -6.57
C TYR A 92 -3.56 9.86 -6.53
N LEU A 93 -4.43 8.94 -6.95
CA LEU A 93 -5.90 9.09 -6.82
C LEU A 93 -6.43 8.51 -5.50
N PHE A 94 -5.81 7.44 -5.01
CA PHE A 94 -6.16 6.76 -3.75
C PHE A 94 -5.01 6.93 -2.75
N LEU A 95 -4.81 8.17 -2.30
CA LEU A 95 -3.67 8.57 -1.50
C LEU A 95 -3.72 7.96 -0.10
N ASN A 96 -2.54 7.69 0.45
CA ASN A 96 -2.35 7.65 1.89
C ASN A 96 -1.61 8.92 2.34
N SER A 97 -1.70 9.23 3.63
CA SER A 97 -1.11 10.45 4.19
C SER A 97 0.40 10.55 3.95
N LYS A 98 1.13 9.43 3.96
CA LYS A 98 2.58 9.45 3.69
C LYS A 98 2.89 9.96 2.28
N VAL A 99 2.16 9.50 1.26
CA VAL A 99 2.34 9.98 -0.12
C VAL A 99 1.95 11.46 -0.24
N LEU A 100 0.85 11.87 0.41
CA LEU A 100 0.40 13.26 0.40
C LEU A 100 1.47 14.20 0.99
N PHE A 101 1.90 13.94 2.23
CA PHE A 101 2.78 14.84 2.97
C PHE A 101 4.23 14.81 2.48
N ARG A 102 4.74 13.66 2.01
CA ARG A 102 6.14 13.56 1.54
C ARG A 102 6.33 13.92 0.07
N THR A 103 5.30 13.79 -0.75
CA THR A 103 5.44 13.88 -2.21
C THR A 103 4.45 14.85 -2.83
N VAL A 104 3.14 14.55 -2.77
CA VAL A 104 2.13 15.32 -3.53
C VAL A 104 2.12 16.79 -3.17
N ARG A 105 2.15 17.15 -1.87
CA ARG A 105 2.10 18.56 -1.44
C ARG A 105 3.32 19.40 -1.85
N LYS A 106 4.41 18.76 -2.25
CA LYS A 106 5.69 19.42 -2.59
C LYS A 106 5.89 19.55 -4.09
N ASP A 107 5.08 18.86 -4.88
CA ASP A 107 5.19 18.85 -6.33
C ASP A 107 4.10 19.76 -6.93
N ALA A 108 4.53 20.76 -7.70
CA ALA A 108 3.65 21.79 -8.25
C ALA A 108 2.59 21.27 -9.23
N ASN A 109 2.78 20.08 -9.80
CA ASN A 109 1.81 19.45 -10.69
C ASN A 109 0.92 18.48 -9.93
N LEU A 110 1.50 17.64 -9.07
CA LEU A 110 0.72 16.65 -8.31
C LEU A 110 -0.24 17.33 -7.33
N ILE A 111 0.15 18.43 -6.70
CA ILE A 111 -0.69 19.13 -5.72
C ILE A 111 -2.01 19.69 -6.28
N LYS A 112 -2.10 19.81 -7.61
CA LYS A 112 -3.33 20.22 -8.31
C LYS A 112 -4.32 19.06 -8.47
N THR A 113 -3.87 17.82 -8.26
CA THR A 113 -4.70 16.62 -8.40
C THR A 113 -5.69 16.56 -7.24
N LYS A 114 -6.98 16.40 -7.56
CA LYS A 114 -7.99 16.10 -6.55
C LYS A 114 -8.11 14.58 -6.39
N PRO A 115 -7.63 13.99 -5.28
CA PRO A 115 -7.72 12.54 -5.08
C PRO A 115 -9.17 12.12 -4.84
N VAL A 116 -9.46 10.85 -5.12
CA VAL A 116 -10.72 10.20 -4.77
C VAL A 116 -10.82 9.97 -3.26
N THR A 117 -9.70 9.63 -2.63
CA THR A 117 -9.61 9.42 -1.18
C THR A 117 -8.23 9.77 -0.65
N VAL A 118 -8.18 10.16 0.63
CA VAL A 118 -6.95 10.37 1.39
C VAL A 118 -7.05 9.57 2.69
N HIS A 119 -6.36 8.43 2.75
CA HIS A 119 -6.32 7.58 3.94
C HIS A 119 -5.26 8.08 4.94
N ILE A 120 -5.71 8.59 6.09
CA ILE A 120 -4.83 9.12 7.16
C ILE A 120 -4.41 8.00 8.11
N ASN A 121 -3.22 7.45 7.91
CA ASN A 121 -2.79 6.23 8.61
C ASN A 121 -1.40 6.26 9.24
N TYR A 122 -0.46 7.06 8.73
CA TYR A 122 0.95 7.01 9.19
C TYR A 122 1.28 7.94 10.36
N HIS A 123 0.41 8.88 10.71
CA HIS A 123 0.72 9.96 11.66
C HIS A 123 -0.08 9.82 12.98
N PRO A 124 0.46 10.26 14.12
CA PRO A 124 -0.24 10.24 15.41
C PRO A 124 -1.38 11.27 15.47
N ASP A 125 -1.18 12.43 14.85
CA ASP A 125 -2.10 13.59 14.81
C ASP A 125 -3.18 13.46 13.72
N LYS A 126 -3.78 12.27 13.59
CA LYS A 126 -4.70 11.92 12.49
C LYS A 126 -5.85 12.91 12.32
N LEU A 127 -6.48 13.31 13.43
CA LEU A 127 -7.64 14.21 13.40
C LEU A 127 -7.27 15.60 12.86
N ALA A 128 -6.15 16.17 13.29
CA ALA A 128 -5.70 17.48 12.83
C ALA A 128 -5.36 17.45 11.34
N ARG A 129 -4.65 16.41 10.89
CA ARG A 129 -4.34 16.22 9.47
C ARG A 129 -5.59 15.97 8.62
N MET A 130 -6.56 15.21 9.13
CA MET A 130 -7.82 14.99 8.43
C MET A 130 -8.56 16.32 8.20
N LYS A 131 -8.65 17.17 9.23
CA LYS A 131 -9.25 18.51 9.11
C LYS A 131 -8.51 19.37 8.08
N ALA A 132 -7.19 19.40 8.15
CA ALA A 132 -6.36 20.15 7.19
C ALA A 132 -6.51 19.64 5.75
N VAL A 133 -6.65 18.33 5.55
CA VAL A 133 -6.93 17.73 4.23
C VAL A 133 -8.30 18.15 3.71
N MET A 134 -9.31 18.21 4.58
CA MET A 134 -10.63 18.73 4.22
C MET A 134 -10.56 20.21 3.85
N GLU A 135 -9.92 21.04 4.67
CA GLU A 135 -9.73 22.47 4.38
C GLU A 135 -9.00 22.69 3.05
N PHE A 136 -7.99 21.88 2.76
CA PHE A 136 -7.23 21.96 1.51
C PHE A 136 -8.07 21.60 0.27
N TYR A 137 -8.73 20.42 0.28
CA TYR A 137 -9.42 19.89 -0.92
C TYR A 137 -10.88 20.31 -1.07
N MET A 138 -11.55 20.69 0.03
CA MET A 138 -12.96 21.07 0.05
C MET A 138 -13.14 22.58 0.21
N ASP A 139 -12.39 23.21 1.12
CA ASP A 139 -12.56 24.63 1.43
C ASP A 139 -11.61 25.54 0.62
N GLY A 140 -10.64 24.96 -0.08
CA GLY A 140 -9.69 25.69 -0.94
C GLY A 140 -8.57 26.40 -0.19
N ASN A 141 -8.35 26.09 1.10
CA ASN A 141 -7.25 26.63 1.88
C ASN A 141 -5.91 25.95 1.49
N LEU A 142 -5.20 26.52 0.52
CA LEU A 142 -3.94 25.96 0.00
C LEU A 142 -2.81 25.90 1.04
N ASP A 143 -2.95 26.59 2.17
CA ASP A 143 -1.95 26.63 3.23
C ASP A 143 -2.21 25.61 4.34
N ALA A 144 -3.39 24.97 4.36
CA ALA A 144 -3.82 24.07 5.43
C ALA A 144 -2.84 22.91 5.70
N LEU A 145 -2.15 22.42 4.66
CA LEU A 145 -1.19 21.32 4.80
C LEU A 145 0.21 21.75 5.24
N LYS A 146 0.55 23.04 5.18
CA LYS A 146 1.92 23.55 5.43
C LYS A 146 2.43 23.35 6.86
N PRO A 147 1.61 23.52 7.93
CA PRO A 147 2.10 23.43 9.30
C PRO A 147 2.60 22.03 9.70
N PHE A 148 2.20 20.99 8.99
CA PHE A 148 2.50 19.62 9.38
C PHE A 148 3.88 19.15 8.88
N PRO A 149 4.65 18.40 9.69
CA PRO A 149 5.86 17.75 9.20
C PRO A 149 5.53 16.64 8.19
N ASP A 150 6.55 16.26 7.41
CA ASP A 150 6.48 15.17 6.43
C ASP A 150 6.16 13.82 7.07
N GLY A 151 6.76 13.59 8.23
CA GLY A 151 6.71 12.33 8.96
C GLY A 151 5.79 12.39 10.16
N SER A 152 6.10 11.53 11.13
CA SER A 152 5.38 11.36 12.39
C SER A 152 6.23 11.81 13.58
N GLU A 153 7.33 12.49 13.29
CA GLU A 153 8.21 13.11 14.26
C GLU A 153 7.48 14.31 14.88
N TRP A 154 7.62 14.42 16.20
CA TRP A 154 7.04 15.43 17.06
C TRP A 154 8.07 16.52 17.36
#